data_AF-A0A954Q176-F1
#
_entry.id   AF-A0A954Q176-F1
#
_cell.length_a   1.000
_cell.length_b   1.000
_cell.length_c   1.000
_cell.angle_alpha   90.00
_cell.angle_beta   90.00
_cell.angle_gamma   90.00
#
_symmetry.space_group_name_H-M   'P 1'
#
loop_
_entity.id
_entity.type
_entity.pdbx_description
1 polymer ?
#
loop_
_entity_poly.entity_id
_entity_poly.type
_entity_poly.pdbx_seq_one_letter_code
_entity_poly.pdbx_strand_id
1 'polypeptide(L)'
;MVSFIRFDKPYICSVFAIAIAWLVGILMSYGMAAAGILSAGGDLLAAVAVGSGVIAIAGGLPGVVTELLPRSEDLPGRITIGFSAGVLIRLFGTVALVGLCSYHLPAARKEIAGMILAWYVYLTTVDVTVLAMLLPRQDRPAVTRS
;
A
#
# COMPACT_ATOMS: atom_id res chain seq x y z
N MET A 1 -17.75 -22.55 0.02
CA MET A 1 -18.64 -21.63 0.76
C MET A 1 -17.75 -20.87 1.74
N VAL A 2 -17.15 -19.77 1.30
CA VAL A 2 -16.21 -18.99 2.13
C VAL A 2 -17.05 -17.98 2.89
N SER A 3 -17.13 -18.13 4.22
CA SER A 3 -17.77 -17.16 5.10
C SER A 3 -16.95 -15.87 5.05
N PHE A 4 -17.43 -14.88 4.29
CA PHE A 4 -16.83 -13.55 4.27
C PHE A 4 -17.11 -12.88 5.61
N ILE A 5 -16.07 -12.74 6.42
CA ILE A 5 -16.09 -11.92 7.63
C ILE A 5 -16.43 -10.50 7.17
N ARG A 6 -17.63 -10.03 7.50
CA ARG A 6 -18.09 -8.69 7.17
C ARG A 6 -17.39 -7.73 8.14
N PHE A 7 -16.28 -7.15 7.70
CA PHE A 7 -15.57 -6.14 8.48
C PHE A 7 -16.31 -4.81 8.37
N ASP A 8 -16.67 -4.23 9.52
CA ASP A 8 -17.33 -2.92 9.59
C ASP A 8 -16.42 -1.77 9.13
N LYS A 9 -15.11 -2.03 8.97
CA LYS A 9 -14.07 -1.05 8.67
C LYS A 9 -13.01 -1.56 7.67
N PRO A 10 -13.35 -1.72 6.38
CA PRO A 10 -12.45 -2.29 5.37
C PRO A 10 -11.13 -1.52 5.20
N TYR A 11 -11.12 -0.19 5.35
CA TYR A 11 -9.90 0.61 5.12
C TYR A 11 -8.91 0.48 6.26
N ILE A 12 -9.37 0.51 7.51
CA ILE A 12 -8.52 0.23 8.68
C ILE A 12 -7.90 -1.16 8.57
N CYS A 13 -8.69 -2.17 8.19
CA CYS A 13 -8.16 -3.52 7.96
C CYS A 13 -7.11 -3.57 6.85
N SER A 14 -7.28 -2.81 5.77
CA SER A 14 -6.26 -2.71 4.71
C SER A 14 -4.95 -2.11 5.22
N VAL A 15 -5.02 -1.02 6.00
CA VAL A 15 -3.82 -0.39 6.59
C VAL A 15 -3.08 -1.35 7.53
N PHE A 16 -3.81 -2.11 8.34
CA PHE A 16 -3.19 -3.16 9.17
C PHE A 16 -2.54 -4.26 8.33
N ALA A 17 -3.19 -4.72 7.27
CA ALA A 17 -2.62 -5.72 6.38
C ALA A 17 -1.36 -5.21 5.67
N ILE A 18 -1.34 -3.95 5.25
CA ILE A 18 -0.16 -3.28 4.69
C ILE A 18 0.97 -3.22 5.72
N ALA A 19 0.68 -2.88 6.97
CA ALA A 19 1.69 -2.83 8.04
C ALA A 19 2.31 -4.21 8.30
N ILE A 20 1.49 -5.27 8.31
CA ILE A 20 1.98 -6.66 8.45
C ILE A 20 2.83 -7.05 7.24
N ALA A 21 2.34 -6.81 6.02
CA ALA A 21 3.09 -7.09 4.81
C ALA A 21 4.42 -6.31 4.76
N TRP A 22 4.43 -5.07 5.23
CA TRP A 22 5.63 -4.27 5.35
C TRP A 22 6.66 -4.91 6.30
N LEU A 23 6.26 -5.38 7.47
CA LEU A 23 7.16 -6.10 8.39
C LEU A 23 7.70 -7.41 7.77
N VAL A 24 6.86 -8.14 7.05
CA VAL A 24 7.28 -9.35 6.32
C VAL A 24 8.28 -9.00 5.22
N GLY A 25 8.03 -7.93 4.46
CA GLY A 25 8.94 -7.43 3.43
C GLY A 25 10.29 -6.99 3.99
N ILE A 26 10.30 -6.36 5.18
CA ILE A 26 11.53 -6.02 5.91
C ILE A 26 12.31 -7.29 6.20
N LEU A 27 11.66 -8.25 6.89
CA LEU A 27 12.31 -9.50 7.28
C LEU A 27 12.87 -10.26 6.08
N MET A 28 12.09 -10.33 4.99
CA MET A 28 12.50 -10.97 3.75
C MET A 28 13.70 -10.26 3.11
N SER A 29 13.68 -8.93 3.05
CA SER A 29 14.76 -8.13 2.44
C SER A 29 16.08 -8.29 3.21
N TYR A 30 16.02 -8.23 4.55
CA TYR A 30 17.18 -8.48 5.40
C TYR A 30 17.65 -9.94 5.33
N GLY A 31 16.72 -10.90 5.23
CA GLY A 31 17.04 -12.32 5.02
C GLY A 31 17.76 -12.57 3.70
N MET A 32 17.30 -11.95 2.60
CA MET A 32 17.95 -12.03 1.28
C MET A 32 19.33 -11.36 1.27
N ALA A 33 19.48 -10.24 1.97
CA ALA A 33 20.78 -9.58 2.14
C ALA A 33 21.75 -10.46 2.95
N ALA A 34 21.30 -11.06 4.05
CA ALA A 34 22.10 -11.97 4.86
C ALA A 34 22.49 -13.25 4.10
N ALA A 35 21.64 -13.72 3.18
CA ALA A 35 21.92 -14.84 2.30
C ALA A 35 22.83 -14.48 1.10
N GLY A 36 23.23 -13.21 0.95
CA GLY A 36 24.07 -12.74 -0.17
C GLY A 36 23.35 -12.67 -1.52
N ILE A 37 22.02 -12.83 -1.55
CA ILE A 37 21.22 -12.77 -2.78
C ILE A 37 21.03 -11.30 -3.22
N LEU A 38 20.91 -10.40 -2.24
CA LEU A 38 20.71 -8.98 -2.47
C LEU A 38 21.98 -8.21 -2.10
N SER A 39 22.72 -7.76 -3.10
CA SER A 39 23.90 -6.89 -2.91
C SER A 39 23.47 -5.43 -2.75
N ALA A 40 22.76 -5.14 -1.66
CA ALA A 40 22.35 -3.78 -1.33
C ALA A 40 23.06 -3.32 -0.05
N GLY A 41 23.56 -2.08 -0.05
CA GLY A 41 24.11 -1.47 1.16
C GLY A 41 23.04 -1.40 2.27
N GLY A 42 23.43 -1.69 3.51
CA GLY A 42 22.51 -1.69 4.66
C GLY A 42 21.74 -0.38 4.80
N ASP A 43 22.40 0.75 4.56
CA ASP A 43 21.78 2.08 4.62
C ASP A 43 20.71 2.29 3.53
N LEU A 44 20.95 1.77 2.32
CA LEU A 44 19.97 1.82 1.23
C LEU A 44 18.76 0.95 1.56
N LEU A 45 18.99 -0.27 2.04
CA LEU A 45 17.93 -1.18 2.47
C LEU A 45 17.07 -0.57 3.58
N ALA A 46 17.70 0.00 4.61
CA ALA A 46 17.01 0.65 5.71
C ALA A 46 16.21 1.86 5.23
N ALA A 47 16.81 2.76 4.45
CA ALA A 47 16.15 3.96 3.96
C ALA A 47 14.95 3.64 3.06
N VAL A 48 15.11 2.70 2.12
CA VAL A 48 14.04 2.30 1.20
C VAL A 48 12.93 1.55 1.94
N ALA A 49 13.28 0.65 2.86
CA ALA A 49 12.29 -0.09 3.64
C ALA A 49 11.46 0.84 4.54
N VAL A 50 12.11 1.74 5.29
CA VAL A 50 11.42 2.70 6.16
C VAL A 50 10.59 3.68 5.34
N GLY A 51 11.17 4.27 4.29
CA GLY A 51 10.48 5.21 3.41
C GLY A 51 9.23 4.60 2.76
N SER A 52 9.36 3.38 2.23
CA SER A 52 8.24 2.68 1.59
C SER A 52 7.10 2.37 2.55
N GLY A 53 7.42 2.01 3.81
CA GLY A 53 6.41 1.81 4.86
C GLY A 53 5.65 3.08 5.20
N VAL A 54 6.38 4.18 5.43
CA VAL A 54 5.77 5.49 5.73
C VAL A 54 4.84 5.94 4.61
N ILE A 55 5.28 5.82 3.36
CA ILE A 55 4.48 6.18 2.18
C ILE A 55 3.23 5.28 2.07
N ALA A 56 3.38 3.98 2.33
CA ALA A 56 2.28 3.04 2.21
C ALA A 56 1.19 3.27 3.27
N ILE A 57 1.59 3.59 4.51
CA ILE A 57 0.68 3.97 5.61
C ILE A 57 0.01 5.31 5.30
N ALA A 58 0.79 6.31 4.85
CA ALA A 58 0.27 7.62 4.47
C ALA A 58 -0.77 7.51 3.33
N GLY A 59 -0.54 6.63 2.36
CA GLY A 59 -1.50 6.33 1.30
C GLY A 59 -2.79 5.66 1.79
N GLY A 60 -2.79 5.02 2.95
CA GLY A 60 -3.99 4.45 3.56
C GLY A 60 -4.86 5.46 4.31
N LEU A 61 -4.28 6.60 4.71
CA LEU A 61 -4.97 7.62 5.52
C LEU A 61 -6.23 8.20 4.86
N PRO A 62 -6.26 8.54 3.56
CA PRO A 62 -7.48 9.05 2.93
C PRO A 62 -8.66 8.08 3.06
N GLY A 63 -8.42 6.78 2.89
CA GLY A 63 -9.43 5.74 3.07
C GLY A 63 -9.95 5.67 4.51
N VAL A 64 -9.05 5.72 5.50
CA VAL A 64 -9.41 5.73 6.92
C VAL A 64 -10.18 7.00 7.29
N VAL A 65 -9.80 8.17 6.76
CA VAL A 65 -10.51 9.44 6.98
C VAL A 65 -11.92 9.38 6.37
N THR A 66 -12.08 8.80 5.18
CA THR A 66 -13.41 8.56 4.61
C THR A 66 -14.25 7.56 5.41
N GLU A 67 -13.64 6.72 6.21
CA GLU A 67 -14.34 5.76 7.07
C GLU A 67 -14.76 6.40 8.42
N LEU A 68 -13.97 7.35 8.93
CA LEU A 68 -14.20 8.03 10.20
C LEU A 68 -15.19 9.20 10.12
N LEU A 69 -15.29 9.86 8.97
CA LEU A 69 -16.18 11.01 8.78
C LEU A 69 -17.66 10.54 8.71
N PRO A 70 -18.57 11.14 9.51
CA PRO A 70 -19.96 10.70 9.66
C PRO A 70 -20.74 10.69 8.34
N ARG A 71 -21.63 9.70 8.28
CA ARG A 71 -22.40 9.24 7.13
C ARG A 71 -23.46 10.25 6.73
N SER A 72 -23.14 11.19 5.84
CA SER A 72 -24.17 12.08 5.30
C SER A 72 -24.82 11.55 4.02
N GLU A 73 -24.11 10.87 3.11
CA GLU A 73 -24.72 10.27 1.91
C GLU A 73 -23.89 9.05 1.44
N ASP A 74 -24.53 7.89 1.25
CA ASP A 74 -23.92 6.64 0.76
C ASP A 74 -23.56 6.77 -0.75
N LEU A 75 -22.65 7.68 -1.11
CA LEU A 75 -22.17 7.83 -2.49
C LEU A 75 -21.05 6.81 -2.80
N PRO A 76 -21.20 5.98 -3.85
CA PRO A 76 -20.14 5.06 -4.30
C PRO A 76 -18.84 5.78 -4.70
N GLY A 77 -18.90 7.09 -4.98
CA GLY A 77 -17.72 7.91 -5.29
C GLY A 77 -16.72 8.04 -4.14
N ARG A 78 -17.14 7.98 -2.88
CA ARG A 78 -16.25 8.25 -1.72
C ARG A 78 -15.18 7.17 -1.51
N ILE A 79 -15.55 5.91 -1.75
CA ILE A 79 -14.64 4.74 -1.73
C ILE A 79 -13.56 4.91 -2.80
N THR A 80 -13.99 5.32 -4.00
CA THR A 80 -13.11 5.57 -5.15
C THR A 80 -12.17 6.76 -4.90
N ILE A 81 -12.65 7.81 -4.22
CA ILE A 81 -11.86 8.99 -3.85
C ILE A 81 -10.79 8.62 -2.81
N GLY A 82 -11.13 7.85 -1.77
CA GLY A 82 -10.17 7.40 -0.77
C GLY A 82 -9.07 6.52 -1.37
N PHE A 83 -9.45 5.60 -2.26
CA PHE A 83 -8.50 4.75 -2.97
C PHE A 83 -7.61 5.53 -3.94
N SER A 84 -8.21 6.41 -4.77
CA SER A 84 -7.45 7.20 -5.75
C SER A 84 -6.49 8.20 -5.09
N ALA A 85 -6.92 8.87 -4.01
CA ALA A 85 -6.04 9.72 -3.21
C ALA A 85 -4.88 8.92 -2.61
N GLY A 86 -5.14 7.71 -2.13
CA GLY A 86 -4.10 6.82 -1.60
C GLY A 86 -3.07 6.40 -2.65
N VAL A 87 -3.53 6.03 -3.86
CA VAL A 87 -2.65 5.70 -4.99
C VAL A 87 -1.79 6.89 -5.38
N LEU A 88 -2.35 8.10 -5.43
CA LEU A 88 -1.60 9.32 -5.74
C LEU A 88 -0.54 9.60 -4.69
N ILE A 89 -0.87 9.50 -3.40
CA ILE A 89 0.11 9.68 -2.31
C ILE A 89 1.25 8.66 -2.44
N ARG A 90 0.95 7.40 -2.77
CA ARG A 90 2.01 6.40 -2.99
C ARG A 90 2.84 6.70 -4.22
N LEU A 91 2.24 7.17 -5.30
CA LEU A 91 2.96 7.55 -6.52
C LEU A 91 3.92 8.73 -6.25
N PHE A 92 3.42 9.83 -5.68
CA PHE A 92 4.26 10.98 -5.36
C PHE A 92 5.29 10.66 -4.29
N GLY A 93 4.91 9.90 -3.26
CA GLY A 93 5.82 9.46 -2.21
C GLY A 93 6.96 8.62 -2.75
N THR A 94 6.70 7.66 -3.65
CA THR A 94 7.75 6.83 -4.24
C THR A 94 8.68 7.63 -5.15
N VAL A 95 8.15 8.58 -5.93
CA VAL A 95 8.98 9.51 -6.71
C VAL A 95 9.86 10.37 -5.79
N ALA A 96 9.30 10.88 -4.69
CA ALA A 96 10.05 11.64 -3.69
C ALA A 96 11.13 10.78 -3.02
N LEU A 97 10.84 9.51 -2.70
CA LEU A 97 11.79 8.58 -2.13
C LEU A 97 12.93 8.26 -3.09
N VAL A 98 12.63 8.06 -4.38
CA VAL A 98 13.66 7.89 -5.42
C VAL A 98 14.57 9.12 -5.46
N GLY A 99 14.00 10.32 -5.45
CA GLY A 99 14.76 11.57 -5.42
C GLY A 99 15.65 11.70 -4.18
N LEU A 100 15.09 11.42 -3.00
CA LEU A 100 15.79 11.53 -1.72
C LEU A 100 16.94 10.51 -1.61
N CYS A 101 16.67 9.25 -1.95
CA CYS A 101 17.68 8.18 -1.95
C CYS A 101 18.76 8.44 -3.01
N SER A 102 18.38 8.91 -4.21
CA SER A 102 19.35 9.24 -5.26
C SER A 102 20.26 10.43 -4.91
N TYR A 103 19.82 11.31 -4.00
CA TYR A 103 20.59 12.46 -3.56
C TYR A 103 21.51 12.13 -2.37
N HIS A 104 21.05 11.29 -1.43
CA HIS A 104 21.78 11.01 -0.19
C HIS A 104 22.68 9.76 -0.25
N LEU A 105 22.43 8.82 -1.17
CA LEU A 105 23.15 7.55 -1.21
C LEU A 105 24.04 7.43 -2.44
N PRO A 106 25.33 7.05 -2.29
CA PRO A 106 26.27 6.82 -3.40
C PRO A 106 26.02 5.48 -4.13
N ALA A 107 24.77 4.99 -4.16
CA ALA A 107 24.41 3.72 -4.80
C ALA A 107 24.05 3.92 -6.29
N ALA A 108 24.14 2.86 -7.08
CA ALA A 108 23.77 2.91 -8.49
C ALA A 108 22.28 3.26 -8.62
N ARG A 109 21.95 4.34 -9.36
CA ARG A 109 20.56 4.82 -9.54
C ARG A 109 19.58 3.72 -9.97
N LYS A 110 20.07 2.74 -10.73
CA LYS A 110 19.29 1.58 -11.19
C LYS A 110 18.86 0.66 -10.03
N GLU A 111 19.73 0.46 -9.05
CA GLU A 111 19.44 -0.36 -7.86
C GLU A 111 18.43 0.33 -6.94
N ILE A 112 18.61 1.64 -6.72
CA ILE A 112 17.68 2.46 -5.93
C ILE A 112 16.27 2.42 -6.54
N ALA A 113 16.16 2.69 -7.84
CA ALA A 113 14.89 2.67 -8.55
C ALA A 113 14.24 1.28 -8.55
N GLY A 114 15.02 0.22 -8.79
CA GLY A 114 14.53 -1.16 -8.77
C GLY A 114 13.98 -1.57 -7.42
N MET A 115 14.69 -1.23 -6.33
CA MET A 115 14.27 -1.57 -4.98
C MET A 115 13.00 -0.84 -4.56
N ILE A 116 12.92 0.48 -4.82
CA ILE A 116 11.73 1.27 -4.52
C ILE A 116 10.54 0.78 -5.35
N LEU A 117 10.74 0.44 -6.63
CA LEU A 117 9.70 -0.09 -7.48
C LEU A 117 9.19 -1.45 -6.97
N ALA A 118 10.08 -2.35 -6.55
CA ALA A 118 9.71 -3.63 -5.98
C ALA A 118 8.85 -3.46 -4.72
N TRP A 119 9.26 -2.57 -3.81
CA TRP A 119 8.49 -2.22 -2.61
C TRP A 119 7.12 -1.61 -2.94
N TYR A 120 7.08 -0.70 -3.90
CA TYR A 120 5.84 -0.08 -4.36
C TYR A 120 4.86 -1.11 -4.91
N VAL A 121 5.31 -1.97 -5.82
CA VAL A 121 4.48 -3.01 -6.44
C VAL A 121 3.98 -3.98 -5.37
N TYR A 122 4.87 -4.45 -4.49
CA TYR A 122 4.51 -5.37 -3.41
C TYR A 122 3.43 -4.79 -2.50
N LEU A 123 3.64 -3.61 -1.91
CA LEU A 123 2.67 -3.02 -0.97
C LEU A 123 1.36 -2.62 -1.67
N THR A 124 1.42 -2.19 -2.94
CA THR A 124 0.22 -1.87 -3.72
C THR A 124 -0.59 -3.13 -4.05
N THR A 125 0.06 -4.24 -4.39
CA THR A 125 -0.64 -5.51 -4.65
C THR A 125 -1.35 -6.04 -3.41
N VAL A 126 -0.71 -5.96 -2.23
CA VAL A 126 -1.33 -6.35 -0.96
C VAL A 126 -2.57 -5.51 -0.69
N ASP A 127 -2.45 -4.18 -0.80
CA ASP A 127 -3.56 -3.25 -0.57
C ASP A 127 -4.74 -3.53 -1.53
N VAL A 128 -4.49 -3.64 -2.84
CA VAL A 128 -5.54 -3.94 -3.83
C VAL A 128 -6.21 -5.29 -3.55
N THR A 129 -5.43 -6.30 -3.20
CA THR A 129 -5.95 -7.66 -2.94
C THR A 129 -6.81 -7.67 -1.67
N VAL A 130 -6.35 -7.02 -0.60
CA VAL A 130 -7.09 -6.93 0.66
C VAL A 130 -8.36 -6.10 0.47
N LEU A 131 -8.28 -4.96 -0.21
CA LEU A 131 -9.46 -4.15 -0.49
C LEU A 131 -10.47 -4.91 -1.37
N ALA A 132 -10.01 -5.66 -2.39
CA ALA A 132 -10.87 -6.48 -3.23
C ALA A 132 -11.55 -7.63 -2.46
N MET A 133 -10.91 -8.16 -1.40
CA MET A 133 -11.51 -9.15 -0.51
C MET A 133 -12.47 -8.51 0.50
N LEU A 134 -12.24 -7.27 0.92
CA LEU A 134 -13.04 -6.61 1.96
C LEU A 134 -14.22 -5.80 1.41
N LEU A 135 -14.12 -5.28 0.19
CA LEU A 135 -15.19 -4.54 -0.46
C LEU A 135 -16.31 -5.51 -0.90
N PRO A 136 -17.56 -5.29 -0.47
CA PRO A 136 -18.69 -6.05 -0.96
C PRO A 136 -18.82 -5.91 -2.48
N ARG A 137 -18.94 -7.02 -3.21
CA ARG A 137 -19.29 -7.01 -4.65
C ARG A 137 -20.54 -6.15 -4.85
N GLN A 138 -20.37 -4.98 -5.47
CA GLN A 138 -21.49 -4.11 -5.87
C GLN A 138 -22.22 -4.63 -7.12
N ASP A 139 -21.86 -5.81 -7.63
CA ASP A 139 -22.55 -6.50 -8.72
C ASP A 139 -23.90 -7.08 -8.25
N ARG A 140 -24.83 -6.21 -7.83
CA ARG A 140 -26.25 -6.58 -7.80
C ARG A 140 -26.89 -5.97 -9.05
N PRO A 141 -27.23 -6.76 -10.08
CA PRO A 141 -27.94 -6.23 -11.23
C PRO A 141 -29.21 -5.56 -10.75
N ALA A 142 -29.47 -4.36 -11.27
CA ALA A 142 -30.73 -3.66 -11.09
C ALA A 142 -31.86 -4.63 -11.48
N VAL A 143 -32.53 -5.19 -10.48
CA VAL A 143 -33.75 -5.96 -10.69
C VAL A 143 -34.76 -4.95 -11.23
N THR A 144 -34.94 -4.99 -12.54
CA THR A 144 -36.03 -4.36 -13.27
C THR A 144 -37.34 -4.76 -12.59
N ARG A 145 -37.97 -3.83 -11.88
CA ARG A 145 -39.39 -3.94 -11.52
C ARG A 145 -40.19 -3.79 -12.82
N SER A 146 -40.73 -4.90 -13.31
CA SER A 146 -41.86 -4.91 -14.25
C SER A 146 -43.15 -5.07 -13.48
#